data_AF-A0A812XSS4-F1
#
_entry.id   AF-A0A812XSS4-F1
#
_cell.length_a   1.000
_cell.length_b   1.000
_cell.length_c   1.000
_cell.angle_alpha   90.00
_cell.angle_beta   90.00
_cell.angle_gamma   90.00
#
_symmetry.space_group_name_H-M   'P 1'
#
loop_
_entity.id
_entity.type
_entity.pdbx_description
1 polymer ?
#
loop_
_entity_poly.entity_id
_entity_poly.type
_entity_poly.pdbx_seq_one_letter_code
_entity_poly.pdbx_strand_id
1 'polypeptide(L)'
;MLCRIGVGILGVLIAASAAPWAYFSLNHFGGFDWGLMGFELITMLAGIYAILLAMGKFQSGWAIGVTAISGAVLVALVFGLYVGFIMAKQTDFPSLAPLAKYTLLGRLAAIAGFFLFASIAVFIRNKAAFPFIIKSALCIAPVIAAFALMRFDIGPGAWINNVLNTPAGTGATSAVLSITLGLFFIILVSAAGHLLIRAYECGRPEHLENHS
;
A
#
# COMPACT_ATOMS: atom_id res chain seq x y z
N MET A 1 -10.93 19.19 -10.32
CA MET A 1 -11.46 18.21 -11.29
C MET A 1 -10.42 17.14 -11.65
N LEU A 2 -9.20 17.52 -12.07
CA LEU A 2 -8.12 16.60 -12.44
C LEU A 2 -7.82 15.51 -11.38
N CYS A 3 -7.66 15.90 -10.10
CA CYS A 3 -7.38 14.93 -9.02
C CYS A 3 -8.49 13.88 -8.86
N ARG A 4 -9.75 14.26 -9.09
CA ARG A 4 -10.87 13.31 -9.00
C ARG A 4 -10.83 12.31 -10.15
N ILE A 5 -10.59 12.77 -11.37
CA ILE A 5 -10.46 11.90 -12.54
C ILE A 5 -9.30 10.92 -12.35
N GLY A 6 -8.14 11.40 -11.89
CA GLY A 6 -6.98 10.56 -11.61
C GLY A 6 -7.28 9.47 -10.58
N VAL A 7 -7.90 9.83 -9.45
CA VAL A 7 -8.33 8.85 -8.43
C VAL A 7 -9.34 7.85 -9.00
N GLY A 8 -10.28 8.28 -9.85
CA GLY A 8 -11.23 7.38 -10.50
C GLY A 8 -10.55 6.36 -11.41
N ILE A 9 -9.61 6.80 -12.24
CA ILE A 9 -8.82 5.92 -13.13
C ILE A 9 -8.01 4.92 -12.30
N LEU A 10 -7.30 5.39 -11.26
CA LEU A 10 -6.55 4.51 -10.36
C LEU A 10 -7.46 3.51 -9.66
N GLY A 11 -8.66 3.92 -9.25
CA GLY A 11 -9.67 3.05 -8.66
C GLY A 11 -10.09 1.90 -9.59
N VAL A 12 -10.36 2.21 -10.86
CA VAL A 12 -10.66 1.20 -11.89
C VAL A 12 -9.49 0.24 -12.07
N LEU A 13 -8.25 0.76 -12.20
CA LEU A 13 -7.06 -0.06 -12.37
C LEU A 13 -6.82 -0.99 -11.17
N ILE A 14 -6.99 -0.49 -9.95
CA ILE A 14 -6.88 -1.30 -8.72
C ILE A 14 -7.94 -2.41 -8.71
N ALA A 15 -9.21 -2.09 -8.95
CA ALA A 15 -10.28 -3.08 -8.95
C ALA A 15 -10.06 -4.14 -10.04
N ALA A 16 -9.73 -3.70 -11.27
CA ALA A 16 -9.42 -4.60 -12.38
C ALA A 16 -8.21 -5.48 -12.08
N SER A 17 -7.18 -4.94 -11.41
CA SER A 17 -5.99 -5.71 -11.04
C SER A 17 -6.28 -6.83 -10.05
N ALA A 18 -7.38 -6.79 -9.30
CA ALA A 18 -7.76 -7.81 -8.32
C ALA A 18 -8.53 -8.98 -8.92
N ALA A 19 -9.18 -8.78 -10.06
CA ALA A 19 -10.00 -9.82 -10.71
C ALA A 19 -9.20 -11.09 -11.09
N PRO A 20 -8.01 -11.00 -11.69
CA PRO A 20 -7.22 -12.20 -12.01
C PRO A 20 -6.84 -13.00 -10.76
N TRP A 21 -6.45 -12.34 -9.67
CA TRP A 21 -6.03 -13.01 -8.43
C TRP A 21 -7.20 -13.63 -7.67
N ALA A 22 -8.35 -12.96 -7.65
CA ALA A 22 -9.60 -13.54 -7.17
C ALA A 22 -10.03 -14.75 -8.02
N TYR A 23 -9.81 -14.72 -9.34
CA TYR A 23 -10.09 -15.89 -10.18
C TYR A 23 -9.15 -17.07 -9.87
N PHE A 24 -7.85 -16.80 -9.71
CA PHE A 24 -6.87 -17.83 -9.41
C PHE A 24 -7.07 -18.44 -8.01
N SER A 25 -7.47 -17.63 -7.02
CA SER A 25 -7.75 -18.10 -5.66
C SER A 25 -8.93 -19.07 -5.59
N LEU A 26 -9.88 -18.97 -6.52
CA LEU A 26 -11.02 -19.88 -6.62
C LEU A 26 -10.67 -21.22 -7.28
N ASN A 27 -9.82 -21.20 -8.31
CA ASN A 27 -9.78 -22.28 -9.30
C ASN A 27 -8.39 -22.89 -9.56
N HIS A 28 -7.29 -22.27 -9.15
CA HIS A 28 -5.96 -22.63 -9.65
C HIS A 28 -4.96 -23.12 -8.60
N PHE A 29 -5.19 -22.87 -7.31
CA PHE A 29 -4.22 -23.19 -6.25
C PHE A 29 -4.50 -24.50 -5.50
N GLY A 30 -5.02 -25.52 -6.19
CA GLY A 30 -5.32 -26.83 -5.59
C GLY A 30 -6.53 -26.84 -4.63
N GLY A 31 -7.30 -25.75 -4.60
CA GLY A 31 -8.45 -25.52 -3.73
C GLY A 31 -8.74 -24.03 -3.57
N PHE A 32 -9.80 -23.70 -2.82
CA PHE A 32 -10.18 -22.32 -2.53
C PHE A 32 -9.22 -21.68 -1.52
N ASP A 33 -8.51 -20.62 -1.93
CA ASP A 33 -7.61 -19.86 -1.07
C ASP A 33 -8.33 -18.68 -0.41
N TRP A 34 -8.83 -18.89 0.81
CA TRP A 34 -9.53 -17.89 1.60
C TRP A 34 -8.70 -16.64 1.89
N GLY A 35 -7.39 -16.81 2.14
CA GLY A 35 -6.51 -15.69 2.49
C GLY A 35 -6.37 -14.75 1.30
N LEU A 36 -5.93 -15.29 0.16
CA LEU A 36 -5.76 -14.49 -1.05
C LEU A 36 -7.09 -13.89 -1.52
N MET A 37 -8.17 -14.69 -1.57
CA MET A 37 -9.48 -14.20 -2.00
C MET A 37 -9.99 -13.03 -1.12
N GLY A 38 -9.85 -13.13 0.20
CA GLY A 38 -10.29 -12.08 1.12
C GLY A 38 -9.58 -10.75 0.88
N PHE A 39 -8.25 -10.76 0.70
CA PHE A 39 -7.49 -9.54 0.42
C PHE A 39 -7.76 -8.98 -0.99
N GLU A 40 -8.02 -9.83 -1.97
CA GLU A 40 -8.40 -9.38 -3.31
C GLU A 40 -9.79 -8.75 -3.34
N LEU A 41 -10.74 -9.26 -2.54
CA LEU A 41 -12.04 -8.60 -2.32
C LEU A 41 -11.88 -7.22 -1.65
N ILE A 42 -11.02 -7.10 -0.63
CA ILE A 42 -10.70 -5.81 -0.01
C ILE A 42 -10.14 -4.84 -1.06
N THR A 43 -9.24 -5.32 -1.94
CA THR A 43 -8.66 -4.52 -3.01
C THR A 43 -9.71 -4.05 -4.02
N MET A 44 -10.63 -4.93 -4.44
CA MET A 44 -11.75 -4.56 -5.30
C MET A 44 -12.64 -3.50 -4.67
N LEU A 45 -13.04 -3.71 -3.41
CA LEU A 45 -13.89 -2.77 -2.68
C LEU A 45 -13.20 -1.41 -2.55
N ALA A 46 -11.91 -1.39 -2.21
CA ALA A 46 -11.12 -0.16 -2.15
C ALA A 46 -11.11 0.58 -3.50
N GLY A 47 -10.95 -0.13 -4.61
CA GLY A 47 -11.06 0.43 -5.97
C GLY A 47 -12.45 1.00 -6.28
N ILE A 48 -13.52 0.31 -5.90
CA ILE A 48 -14.91 0.79 -6.04
C ILE A 48 -15.14 2.06 -5.22
N TYR A 49 -14.69 2.09 -3.96
CA TYR A 49 -14.79 3.29 -3.13
C TYR A 49 -14.01 4.47 -3.70
N ALA A 50 -12.87 4.24 -4.34
CA ALA A 50 -12.11 5.29 -5.03
C ALA A 50 -12.91 5.89 -6.20
N ILE A 51 -13.61 5.05 -6.97
CA ILE A 51 -14.50 5.49 -8.06
C ILE A 51 -15.66 6.32 -7.48
N LEU A 52 -16.28 5.88 -6.39
CA LEU A 52 -17.36 6.63 -5.75
C LEU A 52 -16.89 8.00 -5.22
N LEU A 53 -15.69 8.07 -4.65
CA LEU A 53 -15.05 9.34 -4.25
C LEU A 53 -14.75 10.23 -5.45
N ALA A 54 -14.31 9.67 -6.57
CA ALA A 54 -14.06 10.40 -7.81
C ALA A 54 -15.34 11.01 -8.40
N MET A 55 -16.45 10.28 -8.32
CA MET A 55 -17.79 10.75 -8.75
C MET A 55 -18.37 11.85 -7.85
N GLY A 56 -17.70 12.21 -6.75
CA GLY A 56 -18.17 13.27 -5.85
C GLY A 56 -19.35 12.84 -4.97
N LYS A 57 -19.55 11.53 -4.76
CA LYS A 57 -20.59 11.01 -3.85
C LYS A 57 -20.36 11.42 -2.39
N PHE A 58 -19.11 11.77 -2.03
CA PHE A 58 -18.74 12.26 -0.71
C PHE A 58 -18.33 13.74 -0.80
N GLN A 59 -18.99 14.59 -0.01
CA GLN A 59 -18.77 16.04 -0.04
C GLN A 59 -17.61 16.49 0.86
N SER A 60 -17.38 15.80 1.97
CA SER A 60 -16.31 16.09 2.93
C SER A 60 -15.31 14.93 3.01
N GLY A 61 -14.11 15.21 3.54
CA GLY A 61 -13.13 14.16 3.84
C GLY A 61 -12.48 13.47 2.63
N TRP A 62 -12.61 14.00 1.41
CA TRP A 62 -12.11 13.35 0.19
C TRP A 62 -10.64 12.91 0.27
N ALA A 63 -9.73 13.76 0.75
CA ALA A 63 -8.30 13.44 0.85
C ALA A 63 -8.02 12.35 1.90
N ILE A 64 -8.74 12.39 3.02
CA ILE A 64 -8.67 11.36 4.07
C ILE A 64 -9.19 10.03 3.51
N GLY A 65 -10.31 10.05 2.79
CA GLY A 65 -10.89 8.86 2.15
C GLY A 65 -9.93 8.21 1.14
N VAL A 66 -9.31 9.01 0.27
CA VAL A 66 -8.31 8.53 -0.69
C VAL A 66 -7.10 7.91 0.02
N THR A 67 -6.67 8.50 1.14
CA THR A 67 -5.57 7.97 1.97
C THR A 67 -5.95 6.66 2.67
N ALA A 68 -7.18 6.56 3.20
CA ALA A 68 -7.66 5.34 3.82
C ALA A 68 -7.73 4.19 2.81
N ILE A 69 -8.18 4.48 1.58
CA ILE A 69 -8.16 3.54 0.46
C ILE A 69 -6.74 3.11 0.12
N SER A 70 -5.79 4.03 0.00
CA SER A 70 -4.41 3.67 -0.32
C SER A 70 -3.80 2.79 0.78
N GLY A 71 -4.10 3.05 2.05
CA GLY A 71 -3.73 2.20 3.18
C GLY A 71 -4.34 0.80 3.09
N ALA A 72 -5.64 0.68 2.78
CA ALA A 72 -6.31 -0.60 2.61
C ALA A 72 -5.71 -1.42 1.45
N VAL A 73 -5.46 -0.78 0.31
CA VAL A 73 -4.80 -1.42 -0.85
C VAL A 73 -3.38 -1.84 -0.50
N LEU A 74 -2.63 -1.06 0.27
CA LEU A 74 -1.28 -1.42 0.72
C LEU A 74 -1.30 -2.68 1.60
N VAL A 75 -2.18 -2.73 2.60
CA VAL A 75 -2.32 -3.90 3.48
C VAL A 75 -2.74 -5.12 2.68
N ALA A 76 -3.75 -4.99 1.81
CA ALA A 76 -4.22 -6.08 0.97
C ALA A 76 -3.15 -6.55 -0.04
N LEU A 77 -2.33 -5.65 -0.58
CA LEU A 77 -1.20 -5.99 -1.43
C LEU A 77 -0.15 -6.82 -0.68
N VAL A 78 0.21 -6.42 0.55
CA VAL A 78 1.19 -7.12 1.35
C VAL A 78 0.68 -8.51 1.72
N PHE A 79 -0.51 -8.63 2.30
CA PHE A 79 -0.99 -9.92 2.78
C PHE A 79 -1.55 -10.83 1.69
N GLY A 80 -2.25 -10.28 0.70
CA GLY A 80 -2.78 -11.03 -0.43
C GLY A 80 -1.67 -11.45 -1.38
N LEU A 81 -1.09 -10.49 -2.10
CA LEU A 81 -0.21 -10.81 -3.21
C LEU A 81 1.22 -11.16 -2.76
N TYR A 82 1.81 -10.40 -1.83
CA TYR A 82 3.18 -10.67 -1.39
C TYR A 82 3.26 -11.90 -0.49
N VAL A 83 2.53 -11.94 0.62
CA VAL A 83 2.54 -13.09 1.54
C VAL A 83 1.77 -14.28 0.94
N GLY A 84 0.52 -14.06 0.51
CA GLY A 84 -0.36 -15.14 0.07
C GLY A 84 0.03 -15.80 -1.27
N PHE A 85 0.69 -15.08 -2.17
CA PHE A 85 1.16 -15.65 -3.44
C PHE A 85 2.69 -15.72 -3.57
N ILE A 86 3.38 -14.57 -3.56
CA ILE A 86 4.83 -14.52 -3.84
C ILE A 86 5.62 -15.37 -2.85
N MET A 87 5.28 -15.28 -1.55
CA MET A 87 5.98 -16.06 -0.52
C MET A 87 5.49 -17.50 -0.42
N ALA A 88 4.17 -17.73 -0.49
CA ALA A 88 3.60 -19.03 -0.17
C ALA A 88 3.45 -19.98 -1.37
N LYS A 89 3.38 -19.47 -2.61
CA LYS A 89 2.90 -20.25 -3.78
C LYS A 89 3.71 -20.08 -5.05
N GLN A 90 4.58 -19.08 -5.15
CA GLN A 90 5.30 -18.77 -6.39
C GLN A 90 6.14 -19.94 -6.92
N THR A 91 6.70 -20.77 -6.04
CA THR A 91 7.49 -21.97 -6.42
C THR A 91 6.65 -23.01 -7.15
N ASP A 92 5.37 -23.12 -6.79
CA ASP A 92 4.45 -24.10 -7.34
C ASP A 92 3.83 -23.59 -8.66
N PHE A 93 3.79 -22.26 -8.84
CA PHE A 93 3.21 -21.59 -10.00
C PHE A 93 4.19 -20.57 -10.63
N PRO A 94 5.36 -21.01 -11.14
CA PRO A 94 6.40 -20.10 -11.63
C PRO A 94 5.97 -19.29 -12.85
N SER A 95 5.02 -19.79 -13.64
CA SER A 95 4.44 -19.08 -14.80
C SER A 95 3.66 -17.82 -14.41
N LEU A 96 3.15 -17.75 -13.17
CA LEU A 96 2.41 -16.59 -12.65
C LEU A 96 3.32 -15.56 -11.95
N ALA A 97 4.60 -15.88 -11.72
CA ALA A 97 5.55 -15.00 -11.04
C ALA A 97 5.72 -13.62 -11.73
N PRO A 98 5.83 -13.52 -13.08
CA PRO A 98 5.90 -12.23 -13.74
C PRO A 98 4.63 -11.40 -13.52
N LEU A 99 3.45 -12.03 -13.61
CA LEU A 99 2.17 -11.38 -13.38
C LEU A 99 2.05 -10.84 -11.95
N ALA A 100 2.50 -11.62 -10.94
CA ALA A 100 2.55 -11.18 -9.55
C ALA A 100 3.43 -9.95 -9.37
N LYS A 101 4.64 -9.99 -9.93
CA LYS A 101 5.60 -8.88 -9.88
C LYS A 101 5.03 -7.60 -10.50
N TYR A 102 4.45 -7.69 -11.70
CA TYR A 102 3.88 -6.52 -12.37
C TYR A 102 2.61 -6.00 -11.68
N THR A 103 1.77 -6.90 -11.15
CA THR A 103 0.60 -6.48 -10.36
C THR A 103 1.05 -5.74 -9.10
N LEU A 104 2.05 -6.27 -8.39
CA LEU A 104 2.60 -5.67 -7.18
C LEU A 104 3.14 -4.26 -7.46
N LEU A 105 3.98 -4.12 -8.50
CA LEU A 105 4.51 -2.81 -8.90
C LEU A 105 3.42 -1.85 -9.36
N GLY A 106 2.43 -2.33 -10.12
CA GLY A 106 1.29 -1.54 -10.58
C GLY A 106 0.45 -1.01 -9.41
N ARG A 107 0.18 -1.85 -8.41
CA ARG A 107 -0.56 -1.45 -7.20
C ARG A 107 0.23 -0.46 -6.35
N LEU A 108 1.54 -0.62 -6.21
CA LEU A 108 2.39 0.36 -5.51
C LEU A 108 2.41 1.71 -6.23
N ALA A 109 2.50 1.69 -7.55
CA ALA A 109 2.41 2.91 -8.36
C ALA A 109 1.04 3.59 -8.19
N ALA A 110 -0.05 2.83 -8.15
CA ALA A 110 -1.38 3.36 -7.90
C ALA A 110 -1.55 3.91 -6.47
N ILE A 111 -1.00 3.25 -5.44
CA ILE A 111 -0.94 3.74 -4.06
C ILE A 111 -0.22 5.09 -4.01
N ALA A 112 0.96 5.18 -4.63
CA ALA A 112 1.71 6.44 -4.72
C ALA A 112 0.91 7.52 -5.46
N GLY A 113 0.22 7.16 -6.53
CA GLY A 113 -0.69 8.04 -7.27
C GLY A 113 -1.84 8.56 -6.41
N PHE A 114 -2.48 7.71 -5.60
CA PHE A 114 -3.52 8.14 -4.66
C PHE A 114 -2.98 9.15 -3.63
N PHE A 115 -1.83 8.86 -3.03
CA PHE A 115 -1.17 9.79 -2.11
C PHE A 115 -0.82 11.12 -2.79
N LEU A 116 -0.31 11.09 -4.02
CA LEU A 116 0.00 12.28 -4.80
C LEU A 116 -1.26 13.13 -5.02
N PHE A 117 -2.35 12.54 -5.51
CA PHE A 117 -3.59 13.27 -5.74
C PHE A 117 -4.23 13.81 -4.45
N ALA A 118 -4.18 13.04 -3.35
CA ALA A 118 -4.64 13.50 -2.04
C ALA A 118 -3.81 14.70 -1.55
N SER A 119 -2.48 14.63 -1.71
CA SER A 119 -1.54 15.68 -1.30
C SER A 119 -1.70 16.95 -2.13
N ILE A 120 -1.84 16.83 -3.46
CA ILE A 120 -2.11 17.96 -4.35
C ILE A 120 -3.44 18.62 -3.97
N ALA A 121 -4.48 17.84 -3.72
CA ALA A 121 -5.80 18.37 -3.36
C ALA A 121 -5.80 19.14 -2.03
N VAL A 122 -4.90 18.81 -1.10
CA VAL A 122 -4.71 19.53 0.17
C VAL A 122 -3.82 20.74 -0.02
N PHE A 123 -2.73 20.61 -0.77
CA PHE A 123 -1.82 21.71 -1.08
C PHE A 123 -2.52 22.88 -1.78
N ILE A 124 -3.42 22.59 -2.73
CA ILE A 124 -4.20 23.62 -3.43
C ILE A 124 -5.09 24.41 -2.46
N ARG A 125 -5.56 23.80 -1.37
CA ARG A 125 -6.42 24.47 -0.37
C ARG A 125 -5.63 25.25 0.66
N ASN A 126 -4.51 24.69 1.15
CA ASN A 126 -3.67 25.35 2.13
C ASN A 126 -2.19 25.01 1.91
N LYS A 127 -1.40 26.01 1.50
CA LYS A 127 0.05 25.86 1.31
C LYS A 127 0.80 25.61 2.63
N ALA A 128 0.25 26.03 3.77
CA ALA A 128 0.84 25.77 5.09
C ALA A 128 0.83 24.28 5.46
N ALA A 129 0.04 23.44 4.79
CA ALA A 129 0.06 21.99 4.97
C ALA A 129 1.30 21.32 4.35
N PHE A 130 2.02 22.00 3.45
CA PHE A 130 3.10 21.43 2.66
C PHE A 130 4.29 20.89 3.48
N PRO A 131 4.78 21.57 4.53
CA PRO A 131 5.84 21.03 5.37
C PRO A 131 5.48 19.70 6.02
N PHE A 132 4.22 19.48 6.37
CA PHE A 132 3.76 18.21 6.93
C PHE A 132 3.75 17.09 5.89
N ILE A 133 3.36 17.40 4.65
CA ILE A 133 3.41 16.45 3.52
C ILE A 133 4.87 16.04 3.24
N ILE A 134 5.80 16.99 3.18
CA ILE A 134 7.23 16.69 2.97
C ILE A 134 7.76 15.83 4.12
N LYS A 135 7.49 16.20 5.38
CA LYS A 135 7.95 15.42 6.53
C LYS A 135 7.38 13.99 6.50
N SER A 136 6.11 13.84 6.13
CA SER A 136 5.49 12.52 5.93
C SER A 136 6.21 11.71 4.84
N ALA A 137 6.52 12.35 3.70
CA ALA A 137 7.27 11.73 2.61
C ALA A 137 8.70 11.30 3.06
N LEU A 138 9.37 12.12 3.86
CA LEU A 138 10.69 11.78 4.42
C LEU A 138 10.61 10.62 5.43
N CYS A 139 9.53 10.53 6.22
CA CYS A 139 9.32 9.40 7.13
C CYS A 139 9.08 8.08 6.37
N ILE A 140 8.38 8.12 5.23
CA ILE A 140 8.09 6.90 4.46
C ILE A 140 9.24 6.51 3.51
N ALA A 141 10.11 7.45 3.13
CA ALA A 141 11.20 7.20 2.18
C ALA A 141 12.11 6.01 2.57
N PRO A 142 12.54 5.82 3.83
CA PRO A 142 13.30 4.63 4.23
C PRO A 142 12.54 3.32 4.04
N VAL A 143 11.23 3.33 4.26
CA VAL A 143 10.36 2.15 4.08
C VAL A 143 10.28 1.80 2.60
N ILE A 144 10.10 2.79 1.73
CA ILE A 144 10.09 2.61 0.27
C ILE A 144 11.46 2.12 -0.22
N ALA A 145 12.56 2.69 0.28
CA ALA A 145 13.91 2.26 -0.08
C ALA A 145 14.17 0.82 0.33
N ALA A 146 13.77 0.42 1.54
CA ALA A 146 13.88 -0.97 1.99
C ALA A 146 13.08 -1.92 1.07
N PHE A 147 11.87 -1.53 0.70
CA PHE A 147 11.02 -2.32 -0.21
C PHE A 147 11.59 -2.39 -1.63
N ALA A 148 12.19 -1.32 -2.14
CA ALA A 148 12.84 -1.29 -3.46
C ALA A 148 14.11 -2.15 -3.51
N LEU A 149 14.79 -2.30 -2.36
CA LEU A 149 15.96 -3.17 -2.21
C LEU A 149 15.57 -4.64 -2.03
N MET A 150 14.30 -4.96 -1.75
CA MET A 150 13.83 -6.34 -1.70
C MET A 150 13.91 -6.97 -3.09
N ARG A 151 14.70 -8.04 -3.20
CA ARG A 151 14.76 -8.84 -4.42
C ARG A 151 13.57 -9.80 -4.45
N PHE A 152 12.50 -9.40 -5.14
CA PHE A 152 11.31 -10.24 -5.37
C PHE A 152 11.59 -11.54 -6.13
N ASP A 153 12.79 -11.67 -6.71
CA ASP A 153 13.23 -12.83 -7.47
C ASP A 153 13.88 -13.91 -6.56
N ILE A 154 14.19 -13.57 -5.31
CA ILE A 154 14.72 -14.50 -4.31
C ILE A 154 13.53 -14.99 -3.49
N GLY A 155 13.00 -16.18 -3.84
CA GLY A 155 11.92 -16.80 -3.07
C GLY A 155 12.27 -16.90 -1.58
N PRO A 156 11.28 -16.84 -0.67
CA PRO A 156 11.53 -16.80 0.77
C PRO A 156 12.30 -18.01 1.30
N GLY A 157 12.27 -19.13 0.58
CA GLY A 157 13.10 -20.30 0.88
C GLY A 157 14.58 -19.94 0.97
N ALA A 158 15.12 -19.05 0.14
CA ALA A 158 16.53 -18.67 0.22
C ALA A 158 16.82 -17.73 1.39
N TRP A 159 15.92 -16.80 1.74
CA TRP A 159 16.11 -15.92 2.91
C TRP A 159 15.93 -16.68 4.23
N ILE A 160 14.86 -17.47 4.35
CA ILE A 160 14.59 -18.32 5.51
C ILE A 160 15.66 -19.40 5.65
N ASN A 161 16.09 -20.06 4.57
CA ASN A 161 17.21 -21.00 4.66
C ASN A 161 18.52 -20.29 5.04
N ASN A 162 18.76 -19.05 4.61
CA ASN A 162 19.94 -18.31 5.05
C ASN A 162 19.89 -17.90 6.52
N VAL A 163 18.69 -17.69 7.09
CA VAL A 163 18.47 -17.34 8.51
C VAL A 163 18.42 -18.58 9.42
N LEU A 164 17.85 -19.68 8.95
CA LEU A 164 17.72 -20.94 9.70
C LEU A 164 19.00 -21.79 9.63
N ASN A 165 19.77 -21.71 8.53
CA ASN A 165 21.05 -22.42 8.39
C ASN A 165 22.25 -21.58 8.88
N THR A 166 22.02 -20.40 9.45
CA THR A 166 23.08 -19.62 10.09
C THR A 166 23.57 -20.33 11.36
N PRO A 167 24.89 -20.40 11.63
CA PRO A 167 25.46 -21.12 12.78
C PRO A 167 24.79 -20.75 14.11
N ALA A 168 24.64 -21.73 15.01
CA ALA A 168 24.04 -21.54 16.34
C ALA A 168 24.64 -20.31 17.05
N GLY A 169 23.80 -19.29 17.29
CA GLY A 169 24.18 -17.97 17.83
C GLY A 169 23.87 -16.79 16.90
N THR A 170 23.99 -16.97 15.58
CA THR A 170 23.72 -15.90 14.58
C THR A 170 22.23 -15.76 14.22
N GLY A 171 21.46 -16.85 14.31
CA GLY A 171 20.01 -16.86 14.08
C GLY A 171 19.25 -15.94 15.06
N ALA A 172 19.59 -15.96 16.35
CA ALA A 172 18.94 -15.10 17.35
C ALA A 172 19.20 -13.61 17.09
N THR A 173 20.45 -13.24 16.77
CA THR A 173 20.80 -11.85 16.42
C THR A 173 20.06 -11.38 15.16
N SER A 174 19.97 -12.23 14.13
CA SER A 174 19.24 -11.90 12.90
C SER A 174 17.73 -11.74 13.13
N ALA A 175 17.13 -12.56 14.01
CA ALA A 175 15.73 -12.45 14.38
C ALA A 175 15.45 -11.17 15.17
N VAL A 176 16.28 -10.85 16.17
CA VAL A 176 16.19 -9.61 16.95
C VAL A 176 16.33 -8.39 16.04
N LEU A 177 17.28 -8.41 15.10
CA LEU A 177 17.49 -7.33 14.14
C LEU A 177 16.29 -7.17 13.20
N SER A 178 15.71 -8.28 12.72
CA SER A 178 14.52 -8.28 11.86
C SER A 178 13.29 -7.73 12.58
N ILE A 179 13.05 -8.14 13.83
CA ILE A 179 11.96 -7.63 14.66
C ILE A 179 12.16 -6.13 14.93
N THR A 180 13.38 -5.71 15.28
CA THR A 180 13.70 -4.31 15.57
C THR A 180 13.49 -3.42 14.34
N LEU A 181 13.96 -3.86 13.17
CA LEU A 181 13.72 -3.17 11.91
C LEU A 181 12.22 -3.12 11.55
N GLY A 182 11.50 -4.22 11.76
CA GLY A 182 10.05 -4.27 11.57
C GLY A 182 9.31 -3.24 12.44
N LEU A 183 9.62 -3.18 13.73
CA LEU A 183 9.06 -2.19 14.65
C LEU A 183 9.42 -0.77 14.25
N PHE A 184 10.68 -0.53 13.85
CA PHE A 184 11.12 0.76 13.36
C PHE A 184 10.32 1.21 12.13
N PHE A 185 10.07 0.31 11.16
CA PHE A 185 9.24 0.62 10.00
C PHE A 185 7.78 0.90 10.36
N ILE A 186 7.21 0.18 11.33
CA ILE A 186 5.85 0.46 11.83
C ILE A 186 5.77 1.87 12.43
N ILE A 187 6.77 2.27 13.21
CA ILE A 187 6.86 3.63 13.78
C ILE A 187 6.94 4.67 12.66
N LEU A 188 7.77 4.45 11.63
CA LEU A 188 7.89 5.37 10.49
C LEU A 188 6.59 5.52 9.71
N VAL A 189 5.91 4.41 9.41
CA VAL A 189 4.59 4.43 8.73
C VAL A 189 3.55 5.16 9.59
N SER A 190 3.55 4.93 10.90
CA SER A 190 2.64 5.59 11.84
C SER A 190 2.91 7.10 11.93
N ALA A 191 4.17 7.50 12.01
CA ALA A 191 4.59 8.90 12.01
C ALA A 191 4.22 9.60 10.69
N ALA A 192 4.44 8.92 9.56
CA ALA A 192 4.04 9.41 8.25
C ALA A 192 2.51 9.63 8.17
N GLY A 193 1.72 8.67 8.62
CA GLY A 193 0.26 8.77 8.68
C GLY A 193 -0.22 9.92 9.57
N HIS A 194 0.36 10.06 10.77
CA HIS A 194 0.04 11.15 11.69
C HIS A 194 0.32 12.54 11.10
N LEU A 195 1.48 12.71 10.46
CA LEU A 195 1.84 13.97 9.80
C LEU A 195 0.88 14.29 8.63
N LEU A 196 0.45 13.25 7.90
CA LEU A 196 -0.48 13.40 6.79
C LEU A 196 -1.89 13.81 7.28
N ILE A 197 -2.36 13.22 8.39
CA ILE A 197 -3.62 13.62 9.04
C ILE A 197 -3.55 15.08 9.46
N ARG A 198 -2.46 15.50 10.12
CA ARG A 198 -2.26 16.92 10.48
C ARG A 198 -2.26 17.84 9.26
N ALA A 199 -1.64 17.42 8.16
CA ALA A 199 -1.68 18.17 6.91
C ALA A 199 -3.12 18.37 6.42
N TYR A 200 -3.97 17.35 6.57
CA TYR A 200 -5.38 17.39 6.17
C TYR A 200 -6.23 18.24 7.12
N GLU A 201 -5.94 18.21 8.42
CA GLU A 201 -6.58 19.08 9.42
C GLU A 201 -6.26 20.55 9.15
N CYS A 202 -5.02 20.90 8.84
CA CYS A 202 -4.64 22.26 8.44
C CYS A 202 -5.39 22.73 7.18
N GLY A 203 -5.80 21.82 6.30
CA GLY A 203 -6.55 22.12 5.09
C GLY A 203 -8.07 22.25 5.27
N ARG A 204 -8.60 22.17 6.51
CA ARG A 204 -10.05 22.27 6.77
C ARG A 204 -10.55 23.71 6.54
N PRO A 205 -11.73 23.90 5.92
CA PRO A 205 -12.31 25.23 5.67
C PRO A 205 -12.42 26.09 6.94
N GLU A 206 -12.83 25.47 8.05
CA GLU A 206 -12.98 26.09 9.38
C GLU A 206 -11.71 26.79 9.88
N HIS A 207 -10.51 26.32 9.50
CA HIS A 207 -9.24 26.91 9.92
C HIS A 207 -8.79 28.03 8.97
N LEU A 208 -9.32 28.09 7.75
CA LEU A 208 -9.00 29.11 6.76
C LEU A 208 -9.80 30.40 7.02
N GLU A 209 -11.03 30.28 7.52
CA GLU A 209 -11.89 31.43 7.84
C GLU A 209 -11.44 32.22 9.08
N ASN A 210 -10.68 31.60 10.00
CA ASN A 210 -10.16 32.26 11.21
C ASN A 210 -8.86 33.07 10.97
N HIS A 211 -8.31 33.03 9.75
CA HIS A 211 -7.06 33.70 9.37
C HIS A 211 -7.24 34.70 8.21
N SER A 212 -8.48 34.98 7.82
CA SER A 212 -8.88 36.05 6.89
C SER A 212 -9.47 37.23 7.64
#